data_AF-A0A7J9XPT1-F1
#
_entry.id   AF-A0A7J9XPT1-F1
#
_cell.length_a   1.000
_cell.length_b   1.000
_cell.length_c   1.000
_cell.angle_alpha   90.00
_cell.angle_beta   90.00
_cell.angle_gamma   90.00
#
_symmetry.space_group_name_H-M   'P 1'
#
loop_
_entity.id
_entity.type
_entity.pdbx_description
1 polymer ?
#
loop_
_entity_poly.entity_id
_entity_poly.type
_entity_poly.pdbx_seq_one_letter_code
_entity_poly.pdbx_strand_id
1 'polypeptide(L)'
;MSAATDVPRFADLDVEVRDLIAGLTDAEPEGFAVRWRYVIDGIDVTEQLSKFTAVEAELAARLAERDETRLAVIRLLSEAGLSQRAISDAVGLSHQRVHQLLHTGT
;
A
#
# COMPACT_ATOMS: atom_id res chain seq x y z
N MET A 1 -8.16 18.73 28.98
CA MET A 1 -9.19 18.23 28.03
C MET A 1 -8.58 17.00 27.38
N SER A 2 -9.11 15.80 27.64
CA SER A 2 -8.62 14.58 26.98
C SER A 2 -9.45 14.40 25.72
N ALA A 3 -8.91 14.77 24.56
CA ALA A 3 -9.53 14.47 23.29
C ALA A 3 -9.21 13.00 22.97
N ALA A 4 -10.25 12.17 22.85
CA ALA A 4 -10.13 10.79 22.40
C ALA A 4 -10.85 10.68 21.07
N THR A 5 -10.19 10.10 20.07
CA THR A 5 -10.82 9.67 18.82
C THR A 5 -10.85 8.15 18.80
N ASP A 6 -11.90 7.58 18.21
CA ASP A 6 -12.01 6.15 17.96
C ASP A 6 -12.04 5.94 16.45
N VAL A 7 -11.20 5.04 15.96
CA VAL A 7 -11.03 4.78 14.52
C VAL A 7 -11.19 3.30 14.23
N PRO A 8 -11.93 2.93 13.18
CA PRO A 8 -12.20 1.54 12.86
C PRO A 8 -10.96 0.80 12.34
N ARG A 9 -9.99 1.53 11.77
CA ARG A 9 -8.74 0.98 11.27
C ARG A 9 -7.57 1.82 11.75
N PHE A 10 -6.49 1.14 12.09
CA PHE A 10 -5.25 1.79 12.51
C PHE A 10 -4.67 2.71 11.42
N ALA A 11 -4.88 2.38 10.15
CA ALA A 11 -4.45 3.21 9.03
C ALA A 11 -5.16 4.58 8.96
N ASP A 12 -6.38 4.68 9.51
CA ASP A 12 -7.18 5.90 9.48
C ASP A 12 -6.77 6.85 10.64
N LEU A 13 -6.01 6.35 11.61
CA LEU A 13 -5.67 7.07 12.84
C LEU A 13 -4.96 8.41 12.59
N ASP A 14 -4.03 8.47 11.62
CA ASP A 14 -3.28 9.70 11.36
C ASP A 14 -4.17 10.81 10.79
N VAL A 15 -5.02 10.46 9.82
CA VAL A 15 -5.94 11.39 9.17
C VAL A 15 -6.96 11.93 10.19
N GLU A 16 -7.64 11.02 10.89
CA GLU A 16 -8.71 11.39 11.82
C GLU A 16 -8.19 12.23 13.01
N VAL A 17 -6.98 11.93 13.51
CA VAL A 17 -6.37 12.75 14.58
C VAL A 17 -5.90 14.10 14.06
N ARG A 18 -5.36 14.18 12.85
CA ARG A 18 -4.98 15.46 12.26
C ARG A 18 -6.20 16.34 12.01
N ASP A 19 -7.28 15.77 11.49
CA ASP A 19 -8.54 16.49 11.28
C ASP A 19 -9.14 16.97 12.61
N LEU A 20 -9.09 16.14 13.65
CA LEU A 20 -9.50 16.54 14.99
C LEU A 20 -8.65 17.69 15.54
N ILE A 21 -7.31 17.62 15.43
CA ILE A 21 -6.40 18.67 15.92
C ILE A 21 -6.62 19.95 15.10
N ALA A 22 -6.74 19.86 13.78
CA ALA A 22 -7.04 20.98 12.90
C ALA A 22 -8.34 21.68 13.31
N GLY A 23 -9.41 20.92 13.53
CA GLY A 23 -10.70 21.45 13.98
C GLY A 23 -10.66 22.07 15.39
N LEU A 24 -9.79 21.59 16.29
CA LEU A 24 -9.62 22.15 17.63
C LEU A 24 -8.70 23.37 17.68
N THR A 25 -7.76 23.49 16.74
CA THR A 25 -6.71 24.52 16.76
C THR A 25 -6.89 25.59 15.68
N ASP A 26 -7.86 25.43 14.78
CA ASP A 26 -8.06 26.26 13.60
C ASP A 26 -6.79 26.35 12.72
N ALA A 27 -5.98 25.30 12.77
CA ALA A 27 -4.75 25.16 12.00
C ALA A 27 -4.99 24.21 10.82
N GLU A 28 -4.21 24.38 9.75
CA GLU A 28 -4.19 23.41 8.66
C GLU A 28 -3.63 22.05 9.16
N PRO A 29 -4.15 20.90 8.69
CA PRO A 29 -3.66 19.56 9.09
C PRO A 29 -2.16 19.34 8.87
N GLU A 30 -1.56 20.05 7.92
CA GLU A 30 -0.13 20.02 7.59
C GLU A 30 0.69 21.07 8.38
N GLY A 31 0.01 22.00 9.04
CA GLY A 31 0.61 23.10 9.81
C GLY A 31 1.24 22.66 11.14
N PHE A 32 1.13 21.37 11.50
CA PHE A 32 1.71 20.81 12.71
C PHE A 32 2.25 19.39 12.50
N ALA A 33 3.23 19.03 13.34
CA ALA A 33 3.79 17.70 13.38
C ALA A 33 3.11 16.87 14.49
N VAL A 34 2.69 15.65 14.13
CA VAL A 34 2.21 14.65 15.08
C VAL A 34 3.33 13.65 15.32
N ARG A 35 3.64 13.37 16.59
CA ARG A 35 4.52 12.27 16.97
C ARG A 35 3.70 11.20 17.67
N TRP A 36 3.70 10.01 17.12
CA TRP A 36 2.98 8.88 17.67
C TRP A 36 3.78 8.15 18.74
N ARG A 37 3.07 7.74 19.79
CA ARG A 37 3.57 6.80 20.80
C ARG A 37 2.49 5.76 21.03
N TYR A 38 2.80 4.50 20.75
CA TYR A 38 1.87 3.39 20.86
C TYR A 38 2.17 2.60 22.13
N VAL A 39 1.20 2.57 23.05
CA VAL A 39 1.31 1.85 24.32
C VAL A 39 0.13 0.88 24.43
N ILE A 40 0.43 -0.41 24.60
CA ILE A 40 -0.56 -1.48 24.76
C ILE A 40 -0.27 -2.16 26.10
N ASP A 41 -1.24 -2.18 27.00
CA ASP A 41 -1.09 -2.77 28.35
C ASP A 41 0.18 -2.30 29.10
N GLY A 42 0.54 -1.02 28.92
CA GLY A 42 1.73 -0.42 29.52
C GLY A 42 3.04 -0.70 28.79
N ILE A 43 3.03 -1.48 27.71
CA ILE A 43 4.19 -1.79 26.88
C ILE A 43 4.27 -0.78 25.74
N ASP A 44 5.39 -0.07 25.65
CA ASP A 44 5.70 0.80 24.52
C ASP A 44 6.10 -0.06 23.32
N VAL A 45 5.24 -0.09 22.30
CA VAL A 45 5.43 -0.87 21.07
C VAL A 45 5.76 0.02 19.87
N THR A 46 6.06 1.30 20.12
CA THR A 46 6.16 2.32 19.07
C THR A 46 7.16 1.94 17.99
N GLU A 47 8.36 1.53 18.39
CA GLU A 47 9.44 1.22 17.45
C GLU A 47 9.11 0.00 16.57
N GLN A 48 8.59 -1.06 17.17
CA GLN A 48 8.26 -2.31 16.49
C GLN A 48 7.13 -2.08 15.50
N LEU A 49 6.10 -1.32 15.89
CA LEU A 49 4.98 -1.02 15.03
C LEU A 49 5.39 -0.10 13.88
N SER A 50 6.21 0.93 14.14
CA SER A 50 6.76 1.78 13.08
C SER A 50 7.60 0.98 12.07
N LYS A 51 8.45 0.07 12.54
CA LYS A 51 9.23 -0.81 11.65
C LYS A 51 8.34 -1.71 10.82
N PHE A 52 7.35 -2.35 11.44
CA PHE A 52 6.43 -3.23 10.75
C PHE A 52 5.67 -2.49 9.65
N THR A 53 5.06 -1.34 9.97
CA THR A 53 4.32 -0.53 8.99
C THR A 53 5.20 -0.06 7.83
N ALA A 54 6.46 0.31 8.11
CA ALA A 54 7.41 0.69 7.06
C ALA A 54 7.74 -0.48 6.12
N VAL A 55 7.93 -1.68 6.67
CA VAL A 55 8.18 -2.89 5.88
C VAL A 55 6.96 -3.26 5.02
N GLU A 56 5.76 -3.19 5.58
CA GLU A 56 4.52 -3.46 4.82
C GLU A 56 4.32 -2.47 3.68
N ALA A 57 4.61 -1.18 3.91
CA ALA A 57 4.54 -0.16 2.87
C ALA A 57 5.54 -0.41 1.74
N GLU A 58 6.80 -0.75 2.08
CA GLU A 58 7.81 -1.10 1.08
C GLU A 58 7.42 -2.36 0.32
N LEU A 59 6.92 -3.40 1.00
CA LEU A 59 6.47 -4.63 0.36
C LEU A 59 5.32 -4.35 -0.61
N ALA A 60 4.34 -3.55 -0.22
CA ALA A 60 3.23 -3.15 -1.08
C ALA A 60 3.74 -2.43 -2.35
N ALA A 61 4.68 -1.49 -2.19
CA ALA A 61 5.30 -0.79 -3.32
C ALA A 61 6.02 -1.76 -4.27
N ARG A 62 6.80 -2.71 -3.72
CA ARG A 62 7.51 -3.72 -4.52
C ARG A 62 6.58 -4.69 -5.23
N LEU A 63 5.46 -5.05 -4.61
CA LEU A 63 4.43 -5.88 -5.25
C LEU A 63 3.77 -5.14 -6.41
N ALA A 64 3.49 -3.85 -6.25
CA ALA A 64 2.96 -3.01 -7.33
C ALA A 64 3.96 -2.89 -8.50
N GLU A 65 5.23 -2.58 -8.19
CA GLU A 65 6.32 -2.49 -9.19
C GLU A 65 6.50 -3.81 -9.95
N ARG A 66 6.48 -4.94 -9.22
CA ARG A 66 6.55 -6.29 -9.82
C ARG A 66 5.38 -6.52 -10.76
N ASP A 67 4.16 -6.15 -10.36
CA ASP A 67 2.96 -6.40 -11.16
C ASP A 67 2.92 -5.51 -12.41
N GLU A 68 3.37 -4.26 -12.33
CA GLU A 68 3.57 -3.37 -13.47
C GLU A 68 4.62 -3.91 -14.42
N THR A 69 5.80 -4.27 -13.91
CA THR A 69 6.89 -4.86 -14.70
C THR A 69 6.44 -6.13 -15.39
N ARG A 70 5.68 -6.99 -14.69
CA ARG A 70 5.13 -8.21 -15.28
C ARG A 70 4.19 -7.90 -16.44
N LEU A 71 3.30 -6.91 -16.29
CA LEU A 71 2.39 -6.50 -17.36
C LEU A 71 3.17 -5.99 -18.58
N ALA A 72 4.20 -5.17 -18.35
CA ALA A 72 5.07 -4.67 -19.42
C ALA A 72 5.77 -5.81 -20.17
N VAL A 73 6.33 -6.79 -19.46
CA VAL A 73 6.95 -7.98 -20.07
C VAL A 73 5.94 -8.79 -20.89
N ILE A 74 4.75 -9.05 -20.35
CA ILE A 74 3.69 -9.78 -21.06
C ILE A 74 3.33 -9.08 -22.38
N ARG A 75 3.19 -7.75 -22.36
CA ARG A 75 2.90 -6.96 -23.56
C ARG A 75 4.03 -7.03 -24.58
N LEU A 76 5.28 -6.82 -24.17
CA LEU A 76 6.45 -6.92 -25.06
C LEU A 76 6.57 -8.30 -25.73
N LEU A 77 6.38 -9.38 -24.97
CA LEU A 77 6.44 -10.73 -25.55
C LEU A 77 5.27 -10.99 -26.52
N SER A 78 4.08 -10.46 -26.22
CA SER A 78 2.93 -10.55 -27.13
C SER A 78 3.18 -9.76 -28.43
N GLU A 79 3.74 -8.55 -28.34
CA GLU A 79 4.10 -7.73 -29.49
C GLU A 79 5.20 -8.37 -30.36
N ALA A 80 6.13 -9.09 -29.72
CA ALA A 80 7.13 -9.91 -30.39
C ALA A 80 6.55 -11.18 -31.06
N GLY A 81 5.23 -11.41 -30.95
CA GLY A 81 4.53 -12.51 -31.62
C GLY A 81 4.61 -13.84 -30.88
N LEU A 82 5.03 -13.87 -29.61
CA LEU A 82 5.04 -15.11 -28.84
C LEU A 82 3.61 -15.59 -28.57
N SER A 83 3.42 -16.91 -28.64
CA SER A 83 2.16 -17.53 -28.22
C SER A 83 1.91 -17.29 -26.73
N GLN A 84 0.64 -17.19 -26.32
CA GLN A 84 0.26 -17.04 -24.92
C GLN A 84 0.81 -18.16 -24.02
N ARG A 85 0.99 -19.38 -24.56
CA ARG A 85 1.64 -20.50 -23.85
C ARG A 85 3.10 -20.17 -23.52
N ALA A 86 3.88 -19.71 -24.51
CA ALA A 86 5.28 -19.35 -24.30
C ALA A 86 5.42 -18.17 -23.33
N ILE A 87 4.50 -17.21 -23.38
CA ILE A 87 4.43 -16.10 -22.41
C ILE A 87 4.14 -16.63 -21.00
N SER A 88 3.14 -17.50 -20.85
CA SER A 88 2.75 -18.16 -19.60
C SER A 88 3.95 -18.84 -18.94
N ASP A 89 4.72 -19.60 -19.71
CA ASP A 89 5.91 -20.30 -19.24
C ASP A 89 7.02 -19.31 -18.83
N ALA A 90 7.23 -18.24 -19.61
CA ALA A 90 8.26 -17.24 -19.34
C ALA A 90 8.00 -16.40 -18.08
N VAL A 91 6.75 -16.05 -17.79
CA VAL A 91 6.39 -15.20 -16.64
C VAL A 91 5.88 -15.99 -15.43
N GLY A 92 5.83 -17.33 -15.52
CA GLY A 92 5.40 -18.21 -14.44
C GLY A 92 3.93 -18.03 -14.04
N LEU A 93 3.07 -17.65 -14.99
CA LEU A 93 1.63 -17.50 -14.77
C LEU A 93 0.85 -18.62 -15.43
N SER A 94 -0.44 -18.74 -15.10
CA SER A 94 -1.36 -19.59 -15.86
C SER A 94 -1.78 -18.92 -17.16
N HIS A 95 -2.12 -19.73 -18.15
CA HIS A 95 -2.61 -19.26 -19.45
C HIS A 95 -3.84 -18.34 -19.33
N GLN A 96 -4.77 -18.67 -18.43
CA GLN A 96 -5.95 -17.84 -18.14
C GLN A 96 -5.55 -16.47 -17.59
N ARG A 97 -4.53 -16.39 -16.73
CA ARG A 97 -4.08 -15.13 -16.15
C ARG A 97 -3.39 -14.25 -17.19
N VAL A 98 -2.57 -14.84 -18.07
CA VAL A 98 -1.96 -14.11 -19.21
C VAL A 98 -3.05 -13.56 -20.13
N HIS A 99 -4.06 -14.37 -20.46
CA HIS A 99 -5.20 -13.93 -21.27
C HIS A 99 -5.94 -12.75 -20.61
N GLN A 100 -6.26 -12.82 -19.32
CA GLN A 100 -6.89 -11.70 -18.60
C GLN A 100 -6.05 -10.43 -18.65
N LEU A 101 -4.75 -10.51 -18.40
CA LEU A 101 -3.87 -9.34 -18.38
C LEU A 101 -3.72 -8.68 -19.76
N LEU A 102 -3.80 -9.46 -20.84
CA LEU A 102 -3.78 -8.94 -22.22
C LEU A 102 -5.11 -8.31 -22.66
N HIS A 103 -6.25 -8.73 -22.10
CA HIS A 103 -7.58 -8.33 -22.58
C HIS A 103 -8.38 -7.45 -21.61
N THR A 104 -7.94 -7.29 -20.36
CA THR A 104 -8.60 -6.43 -19.35
C THR A 104 -7.85 -5.10 -19.14
N GLY A 105 -6.70 -4.91 -19.79
CA GLY A 105 -5.92 -3.68 -19.73
C GLY A 105 -6.23 -2.68 -20.85
N THR A 106 -7.46 -2.17 -20.89
CA THR A 106 -7.82 -0.91 -21.58
C THR A 106 -8.59 -0.02 -20.63
#